data_AF-A0A2D8BAZ0-F1
#
_entry.id   AF-A0A2D8BAZ0-F1
#
_cell.length_a   1.000
_cell.length_b   1.000
_cell.length_c   1.000
_cell.angle_alpha   90.00
_cell.angle_beta   90.00
_cell.angle_gamma   90.00
#
_symmetry.space_group_name_H-M   'P 1'
#
loop_
_entity.id
_entity.type
_entity.pdbx_description
1 polymer ?
#
loop_
_entity_poly.entity_id
_entity_poly.type
_entity_poly.pdbx_seq_one_letter_code
_entity_poly.pdbx_strand_id
1 'polypeptide(L)' 'MRIRPLAALIPLSLALASAPAFAAEDIDKVFGGITAEAGREYGSLSSVNGGITIREGASVREAETVNGGIRV' A
#
# COMPACT_ATOMS: atom_id res chain seq x y z
N MET A 1 -2.21 37.45 36.00
CA MET A 1 -1.58 36.15 35.76
C MET A 1 -1.65 35.84 34.27
N ARG A 2 -0.57 36.06 33.52
CA ARG A 2 -0.52 35.89 32.04
C ARG A 2 -0.31 34.41 31.72
N ILE A 3 -1.37 33.74 31.31
CA ILE A 3 -1.34 32.32 30.95
C ILE A 3 -0.61 32.21 29.60
N ARG A 4 0.48 31.44 29.61
CA ARG A 4 1.54 31.42 28.59
C ARG A 4 1.03 30.79 27.28
N PRO A 5 1.38 31.32 26.09
CA PRO A 5 0.95 30.79 24.79
C PRO A 5 1.53 29.39 24.49
N LEU A 6 2.48 28.90 25.29
CA LEU A 6 3.06 27.57 25.15
C LEU A 6 2.06 26.43 25.38
N ALA A 7 0.99 26.64 26.17
CA ALA A 7 0.01 25.58 26.44
C ALA A 7 -0.80 25.18 25.18
N ALA A 8 -0.89 26.06 24.18
CA ALA A 8 -1.61 25.79 22.93
C ALA A 8 -0.75 25.09 21.86
N LEU A 9 0.57 25.01 22.02
CA LEU A 9 1.47 24.38 21.03
C LEU A 9 1.44 22.85 21.09
N ILE A 10 1.18 22.28 22.27
CA ILE A 10 1.17 20.83 22.51
C ILE A 10 0.07 20.10 21.72
N PRO A 11 -1.21 20.51 21.73
CA PRO A 11 -2.24 19.83 20.94
C PRO A 11 -2.04 20.00 19.43
N LEU A 12 -1.44 21.12 19.00
CA LEU A 12 -1.18 21.38 17.58
C LEU A 12 -0.09 20.46 17.01
N SER A 13 0.95 20.14 17.77
CA SER A 13 1.98 19.18 17.36
C SER A 13 1.47 17.74 17.25
N LEU A 14 0.48 17.35 18.06
CA LEU A 14 -0.08 16.00 18.03
C LEU A 14 -0.98 15.78 16.81
N ALA A 15 -1.70 16.82 16.36
CA ALA A 15 -2.49 16.78 15.14
C ALA A 15 -1.64 16.62 13.86
N LEU A 16 -0.39 17.10 13.86
CA LEU A 16 0.54 16.94 12.74
C LEU A 16 1.19 15.54 12.66
N ALA A 17 1.11 14.74 13.72
CA ALA A 17 1.71 13.40 13.76
C ALA A 17 0.85 12.31 13.08
N SER A 18 -0.37 12.67 12.65
CA SER A 18 -1.25 11.76 11.91
C SER A 18 -0.80 11.65 10.44
N ALA A 19 0.29 10.91 10.20
CA ALA A 19 0.61 10.47 8.85
C ALA A 19 -0.46 9.47 8.36
N PRO A 20 -0.92 9.55 7.10
CA PRO A 20 -1.83 8.56 6.57
C PRO A 20 -1.14 7.19 6.56
N ALA A 21 -1.74 6.21 7.21
CA ALA A 21 -1.35 4.82 7.04
C ALA A 21 -1.90 4.35 5.69
N PHE A 22 -1.03 4.16 4.70
CA PHE A 22 -1.40 3.48 3.48
C PHE A 22 -1.60 2.00 3.82
N ALA A 23 -2.85 1.55 3.83
CA ALA A 23 -3.13 0.12 3.87
C ALA A 23 -2.70 -0.47 2.53
N ALA A 24 -1.87 -1.52 2.60
CA ALA A 24 -1.48 -2.25 1.40
C ALA A 24 -2.75 -2.85 0.77
N GLU A 25 -2.95 -2.60 -0.52
CA GLU A 25 -4.13 -3.08 -1.24
C GLU A 25 -3.97 -4.56 -1.56
N ASP A 26 -4.97 -5.37 -1.19
CA ASP A 26 -5.09 -6.76 -1.57
C ASP A 26 -5.99 -6.85 -2.81
N ILE A 27 -5.52 -7.51 -3.87
CA ILE A 27 -6.22 -7.59 -5.16
C ILE A 27 -6.37 -9.06 -5.55
N ASP A 28 -7.62 -9.51 -5.59
CA ASP A 28 -8.00 -10.84 -6.06
C ASP A 28 -8.71 -10.75 -7.42
N LYS A 29 -8.26 -11.53 -8.40
CA LYS A 29 -8.95 -11.65 -9.71
C LYS A 29 -9.07 -13.09 -10.18
N VAL A 30 -10.22 -13.40 -10.78
CA VAL A 30 -10.46 -14.67 -11.47
C VAL A 30 -10.59 -14.37 -12.96
N PHE A 31 -9.73 -14.98 -13.79
CA PHE A 31 -9.60 -14.74 -15.25
C PHE A 31 -9.09 -13.35 -15.69
N GLY A 32 -8.42 -12.60 -14.80
CA GLY A 32 -7.92 -11.25 -15.10
C GLY A 32 -6.45 -11.06 -14.72
N GLY A 33 -5.72 -10.23 -15.48
CA GLY A 33 -4.37 -9.85 -15.15
C GLY A 33 -4.29 -8.82 -14.01
N ILE A 34 -3.25 -8.95 -13.18
CA ILE A 34 -2.90 -8.00 -12.13
C ILE A 34 -1.58 -7.34 -12.51
N THR A 35 -1.52 -6.01 -12.37
CA THR A 35 -0.30 -5.25 -12.59
C THR A 35 0.04 -4.44 -11.34
N ALA A 36 1.12 -4.80 -10.69
CA ALA A 36 1.73 -4.01 -9.63
C ALA A 36 2.50 -2.84 -10.26
N GLU A 37 1.88 -1.65 -10.22
CA GLU A 37 2.46 -0.39 -10.67
C GLU A 37 3.77 -0.03 -9.94
N ALA A 38 4.66 0.62 -10.66
CA ALA A 38 5.96 1.07 -10.17
C ALA A 38 5.82 1.99 -8.97
N GLY A 39 6.70 1.82 -7.96
CA GLY A 39 6.74 2.66 -6.76
C GLY A 39 5.56 2.48 -5.81
N ARG A 40 4.67 1.50 -6.03
CA ARG A 40 3.55 1.20 -5.14
C ARG A 40 3.84 -0.03 -4.28
N GLU A 41 3.22 -0.07 -3.11
CA GLU A 41 3.27 -1.20 -2.20
C GLU A 41 1.94 -1.97 -2.22
N TYR A 42 2.03 -3.30 -2.30
CA TYR A 42 0.90 -4.22 -2.29
C TYR A 42 1.09 -5.26 -1.21
N GLY A 43 -0.02 -5.69 -0.62
CA GLY A 43 -0.03 -6.78 0.34
C GLY A 43 0.07 -8.09 -0.41
N SER A 44 -1.08 -8.60 -0.82
CA SER A 44 -1.19 -9.85 -1.56
C SER A 44 -1.82 -9.64 -2.94
N LEU A 45 -1.24 -10.29 -3.94
CA LEU A 45 -1.76 -10.36 -5.30
C LEU A 45 -2.06 -11.83 -5.62
N SER A 46 -3.33 -12.17 -5.85
CA SER A 46 -3.72 -13.54 -6.20
C SER A 46 -4.55 -13.56 -7.49
N SER A 47 -4.21 -14.49 -8.38
CA SER A 47 -4.87 -14.65 -9.68
C SER A 47 -5.09 -16.11 -10.04
N VAL A 48 -6.27 -16.41 -10.61
CA VAL A 48 -6.59 -17.73 -11.17
C VAL A 48 -6.80 -17.60 -12.68
N ASN A 49 -6.05 -18.36 -13.47
CA ASN A 49 -6.03 -18.28 -14.94
C ASN A 49 -5.74 -16.85 -15.48
N GLY A 50 -4.87 -16.10 -14.81
CA GLY A 50 -4.45 -14.75 -15.18
C GLY A 50 -2.99 -14.49 -14.77
N GLY A 51 -2.34 -13.51 -15.39
CA GLY A 51 -0.93 -13.18 -15.11
C GLY A 51 -0.76 -12.05 -14.09
N ILE A 52 0.33 -12.08 -13.34
CA ILE A 52 0.76 -10.99 -12.46
C ILE A 52 2.02 -10.35 -13.04
N THR A 53 2.01 -9.03 -13.25
CA THR A 53 3.19 -8.27 -13.67
C THR A 53 3.57 -7.29 -12.58
N ILE A 54 4.80 -7.40 -12.07
CA ILE A 54 5.37 -6.49 -11.08
C ILE A 54 6.30 -5.55 -11.82
N ARG A 55 6.01 -4.24 -11.81
CA ARG A 55 6.88 -3.26 -12.44
C ARG A 55 8.05 -2.89 -11.54
N GLU A 56 9.08 -2.32 -12.15
CA GLU A 56 10.26 -1.83 -11.44
C GLU A 56 9.89 -0.89 -10.29
N GLY A 57 10.47 -1.13 -9.12
CA GLY A 57 10.23 -0.33 -7.91
C GLY A 57 8.90 -0.59 -7.21
N ALA A 58 8.08 -1.55 -7.66
CA ALA A 58 6.94 -2.00 -6.87
C ALA A 58 7.40 -2.91 -5.71
N SER A 59 6.76 -2.78 -4.55
CA SER A 59 6.95 -3.68 -3.40
C SER A 59 5.71 -4.55 -3.25
N VAL A 60 5.87 -5.87 -3.23
CA VAL A 60 4.76 -6.83 -3.10
C VAL A 60 5.12 -7.82 -2.01
N ARG A 61 4.29 -7.95 -0.98
CA ARG A 61 4.55 -8.89 0.13
C ARG A 61 4.36 -10.34 -0.31
N GLU A 62 3.35 -10.60 -1.14
CA GLU A 62 3.00 -11.95 -1.60
C GLU A 62 2.34 -11.91 -2.99
N ALA A 63 2.76 -12.80 -3.89
CA ALA A 63 2.19 -12.91 -5.23
C ALA A 63 2.08 -14.38 -5.65
N GLU A 64 0.87 -14.81 -6.01
CA GLU A 64 0.59 -16.21 -6.35
C GLU A 64 -0.38 -16.36 -7.52
N THR A 65 -0.23 -17.47 -8.25
CA THR A 65 -1.15 -17.85 -9.33
C THR A 65 -1.20 -19.37 -9.50
N VAL A 66 -2.38 -19.91 -9.82
CA VAL A 66 -2.54 -21.37 -10.02
C VAL A 66 -2.15 -21.80 -11.45
N ASN A 67 -2.79 -21.22 -12.46
CA ASN A 67 -2.59 -21.52 -13.89
C ASN A 67 -2.29 -20.22 -14.67
N GLY A 68 -1.27 -19.50 -14.23
CA GLY A 68 -0.89 -18.21 -14.79
C GLY A 68 0.62 -18.03 -14.77
N GLY A 69 1.09 -16.80 -14.98
CA GLY A 69 2.51 -16.47 -14.95
C GLY A 69 2.77 -15.20 -14.15
N ILE A 70 3.89 -15.18 -13.43
CA ILE A 70 4.37 -14.01 -12.69
C ILE A 70 5.61 -13.46 -13.41
N ARG A 71 5.65 -12.15 -13.65
CA ARG A 71 6.78 -11.43 -14.26
C ARG A 71 7.20 -10.28 -13.34
N VAL A 72 8.51 -10.08 -13.22
CA VAL A 72 9.17 -9.02 -12.45
C VAL A 72 10.11 -8.26 -13.37
#